data_AF-A0A1V5FCN0-F1
#
_entry.id   AF-A0A1V5FCN0-F1
#
_cell.length_a   1.000
_cell.length_b   1.000
_cell.length_c   1.000
_cell.angle_alpha   90.00
_cell.angle_beta   90.00
_cell.angle_gamma   90.00
#
_symmetry.space_group_name_H-M   'P 1'
#
loop_
_entity.id
_entity.type
_entity.pdbx_description
1 polymer ?
#
loop_
_entity_poly.entity_id
_entity_poly.type
_entity_poly.pdbx_seq_one_letter_code
_entity_poly.pdbx_strand_id
1 'polypeptide(L)'
;MIPDGEADALLALADDQVDLSLGRLRSGGTLIRPGAIDLQDLANRKSFNVAMLGVLSAHLDIPLESWQEAVRANLPEKVWADNEEAFALGRKAARAGRQSA
;
A
#
# COMPACT_ATOMS: atom_id res chain seq x y z
N MET A 1 1.89 -19.88 -6.09
CA MET A 1 3.00 -19.34 -5.27
C MET A 1 3.84 -18.48 -6.21
N ILE A 2 4.23 -17.26 -5.83
CA ILE A 2 5.05 -16.39 -6.68
C ILE A 2 6.50 -16.91 -6.63
N PRO A 3 7.16 -17.18 -7.77
CA PRO A 3 8.55 -17.62 -7.79
C PRO A 3 9.53 -16.56 -7.28
N ASP A 4 10.73 -17.00 -6.94
CA ASP A 4 11.79 -16.10 -6.48
C ASP A 4 12.26 -15.18 -7.63
N GLY A 5 12.48 -13.91 -7.32
CA GLY A 5 12.94 -12.90 -8.29
C GLY A 5 11.94 -12.54 -9.39
N GLU A 6 10.66 -12.87 -9.27
CA GLU A 6 9.64 -12.57 -10.30
C GLU A 6 8.65 -11.46 -9.91
N ALA A 7 8.52 -11.12 -8.63
CA ALA A 7 7.55 -10.11 -8.21
C ALA A 7 7.98 -8.70 -8.66
N ASP A 8 7.09 -7.97 -9.35
CA ASP A 8 7.28 -6.56 -9.72
C ASP A 8 7.22 -5.60 -8.53
N ALA A 9 6.40 -5.93 -7.54
CA ALA A 9 6.23 -5.15 -6.32
C ALA A 9 6.07 -6.09 -5.11
N LEU A 10 6.66 -5.69 -3.99
CA LEU A 10 6.53 -6.35 -2.70
C LEU A 10 6.08 -5.32 -1.67
N LEU A 11 4.90 -5.54 -1.10
CA LEU A 11 4.34 -4.76 -0.01
C LEU A 11 4.28 -5.61 1.23
N ALA A 12 4.93 -5.15 2.31
CA ALA A 12 4.90 -5.81 3.60
C ALA A 12 4.13 -4.93 4.61
N LEU A 13 3.36 -5.57 5.49
CA LEU A 13 2.62 -4.88 6.56
C LEU A 13 3.36 -4.90 7.90
N ALA A 14 4.40 -5.72 8.03
CA ALA A 14 5.28 -5.78 9.19
C ALA A 14 6.73 -6.01 8.74
N ASP A 15 7.70 -5.52 9.53
CA ASP A 15 9.12 -5.52 9.12
C ASP A 15 9.70 -6.93 9.02
N ASP A 16 9.27 -7.84 9.90
CA ASP A 16 9.66 -9.26 9.88
C ASP A 16 9.22 -9.98 8.59
N GLN A 17 8.17 -9.50 7.93
CA GLN A 17 7.70 -10.04 6.65
C GLN A 17 8.53 -9.56 5.45
N VAL A 18 9.27 -8.46 5.59
CA VAL A 18 10.12 -7.93 4.52
C VAL A 18 11.23 -8.93 4.21
N ASP A 19 12.01 -9.30 5.22
CA ASP A 19 13.20 -10.13 5.03
C ASP A 19 12.82 -11.54 4.54
N LEU A 20 11.71 -12.09 5.03
CA LEU A 20 11.18 -13.40 4.61
C LEU A 20 10.70 -13.43 3.17
N SER A 21 10.30 -12.29 2.62
CA SER A 21 9.69 -12.21 1.28
C SER A 21 10.62 -11.58 0.25
N LEU A 22 11.72 -10.96 0.67
CA LEU A 22 12.60 -10.16 -0.19
C LEU A 22 13.16 -10.95 -1.37
N GLY A 23 13.42 -12.25 -1.20
CA GLY A 23 13.88 -13.13 -2.28
C GLY A 23 12.92 -13.25 -3.47
N ARG A 24 11.64 -12.92 -3.29
CA ARG A 24 10.64 -12.91 -4.36
C ARG A 24 10.67 -11.66 -5.23
N LEU A 25 11.24 -10.57 -4.72
CA LEU A 25 11.29 -9.31 -5.44
C LEU A 25 12.33 -9.39 -6.55
N ARG A 26 11.93 -9.07 -7.78
CA ARG A 26 12.87 -9.00 -8.91
C ARG A 26 13.83 -7.83 -8.78
N SER A 27 14.94 -7.88 -9.50
CA SER A 27 15.83 -6.73 -9.63
C SER A 27 15.09 -5.53 -10.25
N GLY A 28 15.18 -4.38 -9.61
CA GLY A 28 14.43 -3.16 -9.98
C GLY A 28 12.94 -3.19 -9.62
N GLY A 29 12.48 -4.20 -8.88
CA GLY A 29 11.12 -4.24 -8.34
C GLY A 29 10.89 -3.19 -7.24
N THR A 30 9.63 -2.88 -6.97
CA THR A 30 9.25 -1.89 -5.96
C THR A 30 9.09 -2.55 -4.59
N LEU A 31 9.91 -2.16 -3.61
CA LEU A 31 9.73 -2.54 -2.20
C LEU A 31 8.97 -1.46 -1.43
N ILE A 32 7.83 -1.82 -0.87
CA ILE A 32 7.02 -0.97 0.01
C ILE A 32 7.11 -1.53 1.43
N ARG A 33 7.80 -0.79 2.31
CA ARG A 33 7.98 -1.14 3.72
C ARG A 33 6.85 -0.59 4.59
N PRO A 34 6.56 -1.19 5.75
CA PRO A 34 5.51 -0.71 6.67
C PRO A 34 5.69 0.76 7.07
N GLY A 35 6.94 1.20 7.26
CA GLY A 35 7.28 2.58 7.60
C GLY A 35 7.00 3.63 6.50
N ALA A 36 6.42 3.24 5.36
CA ALA A 36 5.91 4.20 4.37
C ALA A 36 4.76 5.06 4.90
N ILE A 37 4.11 4.62 5.99
CA ILE A 37 3.02 5.31 6.68
C ILE A 37 3.28 5.30 8.18
N ASP A 38 3.21 6.46 8.82
CA ASP A 38 3.14 6.53 10.28
C ASP A 38 1.71 6.20 10.73
N LEU A 39 1.57 5.25 11.66
CA LEU A 39 0.27 4.89 12.24
C LEU A 39 -0.40 6.05 12.97
N GLN A 40 0.37 7.07 13.39
CA GLN A 40 -0.15 8.28 14.03
C GLN A 40 -0.86 9.22 13.04
N ASP A 41 -0.55 9.13 11.75
CA ASP A 41 -1.19 9.94 10.71
C ASP A 41 -2.57 9.39 10.31
N LEU A 42 -2.92 8.19 10.78
CA LEU A 42 -4.20 7.56 10.48
C LEU A 42 -5.26 7.90 11.53
N ALA A 43 -6.39 8.43 11.07
CA ALA A 43 -7.58 8.59 11.91
C ALA A 43 -8.01 7.27 12.56
N ASN A 44 -7.84 6.15 11.84
CA ASN A 44 -8.12 4.81 12.33
C ASN A 44 -6.95 3.88 12.02
N ARG A 45 -6.22 3.45 13.06
CA ARG A 45 -5.09 2.50 12.92
C ARG A 45 -5.47 1.18 12.25
N LYS A 46 -6.74 0.77 12.29
CA LYS A 46 -7.21 -0.46 11.61
C LYS A 46 -7.22 -0.32 10.09
N SER A 47 -7.19 0.91 9.57
CA SER A 47 -7.16 1.21 8.14
C SER A 47 -5.73 1.25 7.58
N PHE A 48 -4.72 0.85 8.35
CA PHE A 48 -3.33 0.80 7.90
C PHE A 48 -3.14 -0.02 6.63
N ASN A 49 -3.78 -1.19 6.52
CA ASN A 49 -3.71 -2.00 5.30
C ASN A 49 -4.24 -1.24 4.07
N VAL A 50 -5.30 -0.44 4.22
CA VAL A 50 -5.86 0.37 3.13
C VAL A 50 -4.96 1.56 2.81
N ALA A 51 -4.31 2.17 3.80
CA ALA A 51 -3.26 3.18 3.55
C ALA A 51 -2.10 2.59 2.74
N MET A 52 -1.66 1.38 3.07
CA MET A 52 -0.63 0.67 2.32
C MET A 52 -1.07 0.33 0.88
N LEU A 53 -2.35 -0.01 0.65
CA LEU A 53 -2.90 -0.11 -0.71
C LEU A 53 -2.85 1.24 -1.44
N GLY A 54 -3.10 2.34 -0.73
CA GLY A 54 -2.89 3.70 -1.23
C GLY A 54 -1.48 3.92 -1.74
N VAL A 55 -0.46 3.52 -0.95
CA VAL A 55 0.95 3.58 -1.36
C VAL A 55 1.18 2.77 -2.64
N LEU A 56 0.75 1.50 -2.67
CA LEU A 56 0.90 0.62 -3.82
C LEU A 56 0.22 1.18 -5.09
N SER A 57 -0.96 1.78 -4.96
CA SER A 57 -1.72 2.37 -6.08
C SER A 57 -0.98 3.49 -6.82
N ALA A 58 0.09 4.00 -6.23
CA ALA A 58 0.92 5.04 -6.80
C ALA A 58 2.01 4.47 -7.74
N HIS A 59 2.26 3.15 -7.68
CA HIS A 59 3.26 2.43 -8.47
C HIS A 59 2.66 1.55 -9.57
N LEU A 60 1.36 1.27 -9.51
CA LEU A 60 0.65 0.45 -10.50
C LEU A 60 -0.19 1.33 -11.43
N ASP A 61 -0.24 0.96 -12.71
CA ASP A 61 -1.09 1.61 -13.72
C ASP A 61 -2.52 1.06 -13.64
N ILE A 62 -3.14 1.25 -12.48
CA ILE A 62 -4.53 0.88 -12.20
C ILE A 62 -5.32 2.16 -11.93
N PRO A 63 -6.47 2.40 -12.60
CA PRO A 63 -7.28 3.58 -12.40
C PRO A 63 -7.70 3.78 -10.95
N LEU A 64 -7.81 5.04 -10.52
CA LEU A 64 -8.19 5.37 -9.13
C LEU A 64 -9.56 4.81 -8.78
N GLU A 65 -10.53 4.93 -9.69
CA GLU A 65 -11.88 4.42 -9.49
C GLU A 65 -11.89 2.93 -9.16
N SER A 66 -11.03 2.12 -9.79
CA SER A 66 -10.96 0.68 -9.54
C SER A 66 -10.52 0.35 -8.10
N TRP A 67 -9.62 1.16 -7.52
CA TRP A 67 -9.25 1.01 -6.12
C TRP A 67 -10.39 1.41 -5.19
N GLN A 68 -11.06 2.52 -5.46
CA GLN A 68 -12.16 3.03 -4.64
C GLN A 68 -13.34 2.06 -4.64
N GLU A 69 -13.70 1.53 -5.81
CA GLU A 69 -14.73 0.50 -5.97
C GLU A 69 -14.35 -0.78 -5.22
N ALA A 70 -13.10 -1.24 -5.33
CA ALA A 70 -12.64 -2.42 -4.60
C ALA A 70 -12.72 -2.23 -3.08
N VAL A 71 -12.36 -1.05 -2.56
CA VAL A 71 -12.48 -0.74 -1.12
C VAL A 71 -13.95 -0.80 -0.68
N ARG A 72 -14.86 -0.18 -1.43
CA ARG A 72 -16.30 -0.19 -1.12
C ARG A 72 -16.93 -1.58 -1.23
N ALA A 73 -16.50 -2.38 -2.20
CA ALA A 73 -17.01 -3.74 -2.41
C ALA A 73 -16.59 -4.72 -1.31
N ASN A 74 -15.47 -4.47 -0.62
CA ASN A 74 -14.89 -5.39 0.37
C ASN A 74 -15.06 -4.94 1.82
N LEU A 75 -15.51 -3.70 2.07
CA LEU A 75 -15.66 -3.15 3.42
C LEU A 75 -17.11 -2.73 3.71
N PRO A 76 -17.58 -2.84 4.96
CA PRO A 76 -18.88 -2.28 5.36
C PRO A 76 -18.95 -0.76 5.19
N GLU A 77 -20.10 -0.23 4.78
CA GLU A 77 -20.31 1.21 4.52
C GLU A 77 -19.89 2.11 5.69
N LYS A 78 -20.15 1.68 6.93
CA LYS A 78 -19.80 2.43 8.14
C LYS A 78 -18.31 2.72 8.31
N VAL A 79 -17.42 2.05 7.59
CA VAL A 79 -15.96 2.27 7.64
C VAL A 79 -15.40 2.86 6.34
N TRP A 80 -16.23 3.17 5.34
CA TRP A 80 -15.73 3.68 4.06
C TRP A 80 -14.95 4.98 4.21
N ALA A 81 -15.46 5.96 4.97
CA ALA A 81 -14.81 7.25 5.15
C ALA A 81 -13.36 7.12 5.68
N ASP A 82 -13.18 6.42 6.81
CA ASP A 82 -11.85 6.18 7.40
C ASP A 82 -10.88 5.50 6.41
N ASN A 83 -11.39 4.55 5.62
CA ASN A 83 -10.57 3.78 4.69
C ASN A 83 -10.27 4.54 3.39
N GLU A 84 -11.20 5.35 2.89
CA GLU A 84 -10.97 6.25 1.76
C GLU A 84 -9.93 7.33 2.12
N GLU A 85 -10.01 7.88 3.34
CA GLU A 85 -9.02 8.83 3.85
C GLU A 85 -7.64 8.15 3.99
N ALA A 86 -7.58 6.96 4.60
CA ALA A 86 -6.35 6.19 4.72
C ALA A 86 -5.72 5.90 3.35
N PHE A 87 -6.52 5.46 2.37
CA PHE A 87 -6.06 5.23 1.00
C PHE A 87 -5.47 6.49 0.37
N ALA A 88 -6.19 7.62 0.48
CA ALA A 88 -5.74 8.90 -0.07
C ALA A 88 -4.44 9.38 0.57
N LEU A 89 -4.31 9.23 1.89
CA LEU A 89 -3.10 9.54 2.64
C LEU A 89 -1.91 8.71 2.14
N GLY A 90 -2.07 7.40 2.00
CA GLY A 90 -1.03 6.52 1.49
C GLY A 90 -0.59 6.87 0.07
N ARG A 91 -1.56 7.13 -0.82
CA ARG A 91 -1.26 7.51 -2.21
C ARG A 91 -0.53 8.85 -2.29
N LYS A 92 -0.84 9.79 -1.41
CA LYS A 92 -0.16 11.09 -1.30
C LYS A 92 1.27 10.92 -0.79
N ALA A 93 1.48 10.15 0.27
CA ALA A 93 2.80 9.88 0.85
C ALA A 93 3.77 9.30 -0.20
N ALA A 94 3.32 8.31 -0.97
CA ALA A 94 4.10 7.68 -2.03
C ALA A 94 4.47 8.63 -3.19
N ARG A 95 3.64 9.65 -3.45
CA ARG A 95 3.92 10.67 -4.47
C ARG A 95 4.88 11.75 -3.93
N ALA A 96 4.76 12.11 -2.67
CA ALA A 96 5.67 13.07 -2.03
C ALA A 96 7.10 12.51 -1.91
N GLY A 97 7.25 11.24 -1.52
CA GLY A 97 8.57 10.60 -1.44
C GLY A 97 9.29 10.45 -2.79
N ARG A 98 8.54 10.40 -3.90
CA ARG A 98 9.10 10.34 -5.27
C ARG A 98 9.55 11.69 -5.83
N GLN A 99 9.11 12.81 -5.25
CA GLN A 99 9.55 14.15 -5.67
C GLN A 99 10.89 14.55 -5.05
N SER A 100 11.36 13.77 -4.06
CA SER A 100 12.58 14.02 -3.30
C SER A 100 13.72 13.06 -3.65
N ALA A 101 13.58 12.25 -4.71
CA ALA A 101 14.54 11.23 -5.15
C ALA A 101 14.99 11.46 -6.58
#